data_AF-A0A2V8JK26-F1
#
_entry.id   AF-A0A2V8JK26-F1
#
_cell.length_a   1.000
_cell.length_b   1.000
_cell.length_c   1.000
_cell.angle_alpha   90.00
_cell.angle_beta   90.00
_cell.angle_gamma   90.00
#
_symmetry.space_group_name_H-M   'P 1'
#
loop_
_entity.id
_entity.type
_entity.pdbx_description
1 polymer ?
#
loop_
_entity_poly.entity_id
_entity_poly.type
_entity_poly.pdbx_seq_one_letter_code
_entity_poly.pdbx_strand_id
1 'polypeptide(L)'
;MRIEIRLNGEACEISAPLNIAELLDRFDLPKDRVAVERNRSIVPKQQWDSVALAEGDELEVVHFVGGGSGNDDPFVIAGRTFKSRLIVGTGKYSSNQVMAEAHRRSGTDMVTVAVRRIDLKAPKGQSLLDFIDRGKIMILP
;
A
#
# COMPACT_ATOMS: atom_id res chain seq x y z
N MET A 1 0.08 -37.57 3.65
CA MET A 1 0.57 -37.53 5.05
C MET A 1 -0.08 -36.33 5.73
N ARG A 2 -0.38 -36.37 7.02
CA ARG A 2 -0.84 -35.16 7.72
C ARG A 2 0.35 -34.37 8.22
N ILE A 3 0.31 -33.06 8.05
CA ILE A 3 1.34 -32.13 8.53
C ILE A 3 0.67 -31.00 9.33
N GLU A 4 1.38 -30.47 10.31
CA GLU A 4 0.95 -29.31 11.10
C GLU A 4 1.62 -28.04 10.56
N ILE A 5 0.82 -26.99 10.37
CA ILE A 5 1.27 -25.64 9.99
C ILE A 5 0.64 -24.61 10.93
N ARG A 6 1.09 -23.35 10.87
CA ARG A 6 0.41 -22.22 11.50
C ARG A 6 -0.17 -21.31 10.42
N LEU A 7 -1.45 -21.00 10.49
CA LEU A 7 -2.15 -20.10 9.57
C LEU A 7 -2.72 -18.92 10.38
N ASN A 8 -2.25 -17.70 10.10
CA ASN A 8 -2.63 -16.48 10.82
C ASN A 8 -2.47 -16.63 12.35
N GLY A 9 -1.38 -17.27 12.78
CA GLY A 9 -1.07 -17.54 14.18
C GLY A 9 -1.73 -18.79 14.79
N GLU A 10 -2.73 -19.39 14.15
CA GLU A 10 -3.45 -20.58 14.64
C GLU A 10 -2.87 -21.88 14.08
N ALA A 11 -2.73 -22.90 14.93
CA ALA A 11 -2.29 -24.24 14.51
C ALA A 11 -3.35 -24.91 13.63
N CYS A 12 -2.94 -25.46 12.49
CA CYS A 12 -3.80 -26.07 11.49
C CYS A 12 -3.18 -27.36 10.95
N GLU A 13 -3.93 -28.45 11.01
CA GLU A 13 -3.54 -29.73 10.42
C GLU A 13 -4.08 -29.86 8.98
N ILE A 14 -3.18 -30.17 8.04
CA ILE A 14 -3.50 -30.32 6.62
C ILE A 14 -3.00 -31.65 6.06
N SER A 15 -3.67 -32.16 5.02
CA SER A 15 -3.24 -33.36 4.31
C SER A 15 -2.32 -32.97 3.15
N ALA A 16 -1.04 -33.35 3.25
CA ALA A 16 -0.03 -33.12 2.22
C ALA A 16 0.00 -34.26 1.16
N PRO A 17 0.38 -33.95 -0.10
CA PRO A 17 0.83 -32.64 -0.58
C PRO A 17 -0.35 -31.65 -0.74
N LEU A 18 -0.12 -30.40 -0.33
CA LEU A 18 -1.04 -29.28 -0.51
C LEU A 18 -0.20 -28.03 -0.80
N ASN A 19 -0.52 -27.28 -1.85
CA ASN A 19 0.13 -26.02 -2.16
C ASN A 19 -0.65 -24.82 -1.59
N ILE A 20 -0.10 -23.61 -1.72
CA ILE A 20 -0.75 -22.39 -1.22
C ILE A 20 -2.09 -22.15 -1.92
N ALA A 21 -2.18 -22.35 -3.24
CA ALA A 21 -3.43 -22.12 -3.97
C ALA A 21 -4.58 -23.03 -3.50
N GLU A 22 -4.29 -24.30 -3.28
CA GLU A 22 -5.22 -25.31 -2.77
C GLU A 22 -5.60 -25.04 -1.30
N LEU A 23 -4.66 -24.54 -0.48
CA LEU A 23 -4.97 -24.09 0.87
C LEU A 23 -5.96 -22.92 0.84
N LEU A 24 -5.74 -21.92 -0.01
CA LEU A 24 -6.66 -20.79 -0.14
C LEU A 24 -8.06 -21.24 -0.58
N ASP A 25 -8.15 -22.18 -1.52
CA ASP A 25 -9.44 -22.75 -1.95
C ASP A 25 -10.14 -23.50 -0.82
N ARG A 26 -9.40 -24.27 -0.02
CA ARG A 26 -9.96 -25.01 1.12
C ARG A 26 -10.62 -24.10 2.15
N PHE A 27 -10.10 -22.89 2.33
CA PHE A 27 -10.64 -21.89 3.26
C PHE A 27 -11.54 -20.85 2.60
N ASP A 28 -11.93 -21.05 1.33
CA ASP A 28 -12.77 -20.12 0.55
C ASP A 28 -12.21 -18.68 0.51
N LEU A 29 -10.88 -18.57 0.43
CA LEU A 29 -10.19 -17.28 0.44
C LEU A 29 -10.05 -16.72 -0.99
N PRO A 30 -10.52 -15.49 -1.25
CA PRO A 30 -10.50 -14.90 -2.58
C PRO A 30 -9.07 -14.55 -3.01
N LYS A 31 -8.49 -15.38 -3.89
CA LYS A 31 -7.11 -15.27 -4.38
C LYS A 31 -6.75 -13.91 -5.02
N ASP A 32 -7.73 -13.13 -5.44
CA ASP A 32 -7.59 -11.79 -6.00
C ASP A 32 -7.57 -10.67 -4.95
N ARG A 33 -7.90 -10.97 -3.69
CA ARG A 33 -7.98 -9.99 -2.60
C ARG A 33 -7.05 -10.24 -1.43
N VAL A 34 -6.24 -11.30 -1.51
CA VAL A 34 -5.29 -11.68 -0.46
C VAL A 34 -3.84 -11.58 -0.91
N ALA A 35 -2.95 -11.40 0.06
CA ALA A 35 -1.52 -11.60 -0.06
C ALA A 35 -1.11 -12.70 0.92
N VAL A 36 -0.14 -13.53 0.50
CA VAL A 36 0.35 -14.66 1.30
C VAL A 36 1.82 -14.45 1.63
N GLU A 37 2.14 -14.50 2.91
CA GLU A 37 3.49 -14.65 3.43
C GLU A 37 3.70 -16.10 3.86
N ARG A 38 4.88 -16.66 3.58
CA ARG A 38 5.35 -17.93 4.13
C ARG A 38 6.68 -17.69 4.84
N ASN A 39 6.76 -18.04 6.12
CA ASN A 39 7.99 -17.96 6.91
C ASN A 39 8.70 -16.59 6.78
N ARG A 40 7.96 -15.47 6.96
CA ARG A 40 8.47 -14.09 6.87
C ARG A 40 8.84 -13.62 5.46
N SER A 41 8.45 -14.36 4.43
CA SER A 41 8.69 -14.00 3.02
C SER A 41 7.39 -13.98 2.23
N ILE A 42 7.11 -12.86 1.55
CA ILE A 42 5.95 -12.75 0.66
C ILE A 42 6.12 -13.71 -0.52
N VAL A 43 5.12 -14.56 -0.75
CA VAL A 43 5.10 -15.50 -1.89
C VAL A 43 4.38 -14.82 -3.06
N PRO A 44 5.07 -14.57 -4.19
CA PRO A 44 4.43 -14.00 -5.38
C PRO A 44 3.26 -14.89 -5.86
N LYS A 45 2.17 -14.24 -6.29
CA LYS A 45 0.94 -14.93 -6.70
C LYS A 45 1.15 -16.01 -7.76
N GLN A 46 2.12 -15.83 -8.65
CA GLN A 46 2.47 -16.80 -9.71
C GLN A 46 3.07 -18.11 -9.18
N GLN A 47 3.49 -18.14 -7.92
CA GLN A 47 4.13 -19.30 -7.29
C GLN A 47 3.16 -20.10 -6.40
N TRP A 48 1.92 -19.63 -6.20
CA TRP A 48 1.00 -20.26 -5.25
C TRP A 48 0.64 -21.71 -5.63
N ASP A 49 0.60 -22.03 -6.92
CA ASP A 49 0.32 -23.38 -7.42
C ASP A 49 1.53 -24.34 -7.31
N SER A 50 2.76 -23.81 -7.19
CA SER A 50 3.99 -24.61 -7.17
C SER A 50 4.62 -24.76 -5.79
N VAL A 51 4.31 -23.85 -4.86
CA VAL A 51 4.86 -23.85 -3.50
C VAL A 51 4.07 -24.83 -2.63
N ALA A 52 4.62 -26.03 -2.45
CA ALA A 52 4.09 -27.03 -1.51
C ALA A 52 4.36 -26.64 -0.06
N LEU A 53 3.36 -26.86 0.79
CA LEU A 53 3.44 -26.65 2.24
C LEU A 53 4.18 -27.82 2.90
N ALA A 54 4.94 -27.50 3.93
CA ALA A 54 5.75 -28.41 4.71
C ALA A 54 5.41 -28.31 6.20
N GLU A 55 5.74 -29.37 6.94
CA GLU A 55 5.61 -29.40 8.40
C GLU A 55 6.27 -28.18 9.05
N GLY A 56 5.54 -27.51 9.93
CA GLY A 56 6.01 -26.35 10.68
C GLY A 56 6.01 -25.03 9.91
N ASP A 57 5.48 -24.96 8.69
CA ASP A 57 5.33 -23.69 7.98
C ASP A 57 4.44 -22.71 8.76
N GLU A 58 4.84 -21.44 8.78
CA GLU A 58 4.00 -20.32 9.22
C GLU A 58 3.53 -19.53 8.01
N LEU A 59 2.21 -19.42 7.84
CA LEU A 59 1.56 -18.62 6.81
C LEU A 59 0.78 -17.46 7.41
N GLU A 60 0.98 -16.27 6.85
CA GLU A 60 0.10 -15.12 7.06
C GLU A 60 -0.66 -14.83 5.75
N VAL A 61 -1.98 -14.91 5.81
CA VAL A 61 -2.88 -14.57 4.71
C VAL A 61 -3.68 -13.35 5.10
N VAL A 62 -3.28 -12.22 4.52
CA VAL A 62 -3.88 -10.92 4.77
C VAL A 62 -4.72 -10.48 3.58
N HIS A 63 -5.81 -9.76 3.82
CA HIS A 63 -6.61 -9.15 2.77
C HIS A 63 -6.41 -7.65 2.72
N PHE A 64 -6.62 -7.06 1.55
CA PHE A 64 -6.61 -5.61 1.40
C PHE A 64 -7.88 -5.01 2.01
N VAL A 65 -7.72 -4.13 3.00
CA VAL A 65 -8.80 -3.27 3.50
C VAL A 65 -8.68 -1.90 2.84
N GLY A 66 -9.80 -1.36 2.36
CA GLY A 66 -9.85 0.02 1.86
C GLY A 66 -9.78 1.01 3.03
N GLY A 67 -8.83 1.94 2.99
CA GLY A 67 -8.75 3.06 3.92
C GLY A 67 -9.50 4.31 3.42
N GLY A 68 -9.86 5.21 4.34
CA GLY A 68 -10.56 6.46 4.06
C GLY A 68 -12.00 6.42 4.57
N SER A 69 -12.21 6.84 5.82
CA SER A 69 -13.56 6.93 6.39
C SER A 69 -14.37 8.04 5.70
N GLY A 70 -15.61 7.72 5.35
CA GLY A 70 -16.58 8.68 4.84
C GLY A 70 -17.29 9.50 5.92
N ASN A 71 -16.92 9.42 7.21
CA ASN A 71 -17.46 10.26 8.30
C ASN A 71 -16.62 10.25 9.60
N ASP A 72 -16.81 11.35 10.38
CA ASP A 72 -16.56 11.69 11.80
C ASP A 72 -15.23 11.41 12.53
N ASP A 73 -14.27 10.71 11.94
CA ASP A 73 -12.92 10.59 12.53
C ASP A 73 -11.94 11.55 11.82
N PRO A 74 -11.70 12.77 12.35
CA PRO A 74 -10.77 13.71 11.74
C PRO A 74 -9.34 13.19 11.85
N PHE A 75 -8.59 13.22 10.75
CA PHE A 75 -7.18 12.87 10.79
C PHE A 75 -6.38 14.05 11.36
N VAL A 76 -5.91 13.94 12.61
CA VAL A 76 -5.18 15.02 13.29
C VAL A 76 -3.71 14.66 13.49
N ILE A 77 -2.80 15.46 12.95
CA ILE A 77 -1.35 15.36 13.20
C ILE A 77 -0.87 16.67 13.83
N ALA A 78 -0.26 16.60 15.01
CA ALA A 78 0.32 17.76 15.70
C ALA A 78 -0.65 18.97 15.78
N GLY A 79 -1.93 18.71 16.08
CA GLY A 79 -2.98 19.74 16.19
C GLY A 79 -3.54 20.25 14.86
N ARG A 80 -3.07 19.74 13.71
CA ARG A 80 -3.63 20.07 12.38
C ARG A 80 -4.59 19.00 11.94
N THR A 81 -5.78 19.41 11.50
CA THR A 81 -6.81 18.51 10.99
C THR A 81 -6.74 18.40 9.47
N PHE A 82 -6.76 17.17 8.97
CA PHE A 82 -6.82 16.82 7.56
C PHE A 82 -8.12 16.05 7.30
N LYS A 83 -8.78 16.40 6.20
CA LYS A 83 -9.98 15.73 5.67
C LYS A 83 -9.61 14.46 4.93
N SER A 84 -8.42 14.42 4.33
CA SER A 84 -7.93 13.27 3.57
C SER A 84 -6.72 12.62 4.24
N ARG A 85 -6.78 11.29 4.42
CA ARG A 85 -5.64 10.45 4.85
C ARG A 85 -4.72 10.06 3.68
N LEU A 86 -5.09 10.42 2.45
CA LEU A 86 -4.28 10.13 1.27
C LEU A 86 -3.14 11.14 1.17
N ILE A 87 -1.90 10.66 1.30
CA ILE A 87 -0.68 11.43 1.04
C ILE A 87 -0.18 11.05 -0.36
N VAL A 88 0.10 12.03 -1.20
CA VAL A 88 0.62 11.79 -2.56
C VAL A 88 1.95 12.50 -2.77
N GLY A 89 2.76 11.98 -3.69
CA GLY A 89 4.02 12.64 -4.08
C GLY A 89 3.86 13.58 -5.26
N THR A 90 4.99 14.18 -5.67
CA THR A 90 5.12 14.99 -6.89
C THR A 90 5.87 14.29 -8.03
N GLY A 91 6.34 13.06 -7.82
CA GLY A 91 7.10 12.31 -8.82
C GLY A 91 6.23 11.57 -9.84
N LYS A 92 6.82 11.25 -11.00
CA LYS A 92 6.29 10.34 -12.03
C LYS A 92 5.02 10.79 -12.78
N TYR A 93 4.60 12.04 -12.66
CA TYR A 93 3.55 12.60 -13.52
C TYR A 93 4.12 12.98 -14.89
N SER A 94 3.29 12.87 -15.94
CA SER A 94 3.66 13.25 -17.31
C SER A 94 3.85 14.75 -17.50
N SER A 95 3.22 15.58 -16.67
CA SER A 95 3.46 17.02 -16.58
C SER A 95 3.05 17.58 -15.21
N ASN A 96 3.51 18.80 -14.89
CA ASN A 96 3.08 19.48 -13.67
C ASN A 96 1.59 19.84 -13.67
N GLN A 97 0.95 20.04 -14.84
CA GLN A 97 -0.51 20.23 -14.89
C GLN A 97 -1.25 18.94 -14.54
N VAL A 98 -0.78 17.78 -15.03
CA VAL A 98 -1.37 16.48 -14.68
C VAL A 98 -1.21 16.19 -13.19
N MET A 99 -0.05 16.54 -12.61
CA MET A 99 0.17 16.47 -11.16
C MET A 99 -0.83 17.33 -10.39
N ALA A 100 -0.96 18.61 -10.75
CA ALA A 100 -1.87 19.54 -10.08
C ALA A 100 -3.33 19.05 -10.15
N GLU A 101 -3.73 18.52 -11.31
CA GLU A 101 -5.06 17.96 -11.49
C GLU A 101 -5.27 16.66 -10.68
N ALA A 102 -4.26 15.80 -10.60
CA ALA A 102 -4.32 14.60 -9.75
C ALA A 102 -4.44 14.96 -8.26
N HIS A 103 -3.68 15.94 -7.79
CA HIS A 103 -3.81 16.47 -6.42
C HIS A 103 -5.23 17.00 -6.18
N ARG A 104 -5.74 17.83 -7.08
CA ARG A 104 -7.09 18.41 -6.98
C ARG A 104 -8.19 17.34 -6.97
N ARG A 105 -8.14 16.37 -7.88
CA ARG A 105 -9.17 15.32 -8.00
C ARG A 105 -9.09 14.30 -6.88
N SER A 106 -7.90 14.00 -6.37
CA SER A 106 -7.72 13.09 -5.23
C SER A 106 -8.22 13.66 -3.91
N GLY A 107 -8.38 14.99 -3.82
CA GLY A 107 -8.77 15.65 -2.58
C GLY A 107 -7.74 15.48 -1.46
N THR A 108 -6.47 15.26 -1.82
CA THR A 108 -5.39 15.18 -0.84
C THR A 108 -5.20 16.52 -0.14
N ASP A 109 -4.93 16.46 1.17
CA ASP A 109 -4.52 17.63 1.94
C ASP A 109 -3.00 17.66 2.16
N MET A 110 -2.26 16.65 1.69
CA MET A 110 -0.84 16.50 1.96
C MET A 110 -0.06 15.99 0.74
N VAL A 111 0.98 16.74 0.36
CA VAL A 111 1.87 16.37 -0.74
C VAL A 111 3.32 16.29 -0.27
N THR A 112 4.01 15.19 -0.57
CA THR A 112 5.46 15.07 -0.34
C THR A 112 6.25 15.64 -1.52
N VAL A 113 7.35 16.34 -1.23
CA VAL A 113 8.24 16.92 -2.25
C VAL A 113 9.67 16.46 -2.06
N ALA A 114 10.37 16.19 -3.15
CA ALA A 114 11.82 15.96 -3.09
C ALA A 114 12.56 17.30 -2.99
N VAL A 115 13.36 17.48 -1.93
CA VAL A 115 14.21 18.67 -1.77
C VAL A 115 15.53 18.46 -2.52
N ARG A 116 15.92 19.44 -3.33
CA ARG A 116 17.20 19.47 -4.06
C ARG A 116 17.90 20.81 -3.87
N ARG A 117 19.23 20.82 -3.98
CA ARG A 117 20.00 22.08 -3.97
C ARG A 117 19.59 22.95 -5.15
N ILE A 118 19.47 24.26 -4.91
CA ILE A 118 19.14 25.23 -5.94
C ILE A 118 20.36 25.45 -6.87
N ASP A 119 20.11 25.46 -8.18
CA ASP A 119 21.08 25.98 -9.15
C ASP A 119 20.82 27.47 -9.34
N LEU A 120 21.76 28.30 -8.89
CA LEU A 120 21.68 29.76 -8.96
C LEU A 120 21.72 30.30 -10.39
N LYS A 121 22.07 29.47 -11.38
CA LYS A 121 22.12 29.84 -12.81
C LYS A 121 20.87 29.41 -13.58
N ALA A 122 19.95 28.70 -12.96
CA ALA A 122 18.75 28.21 -13.63
C ALA A 122 17.82 29.36 -14.07
N PRO A 123 17.15 29.23 -15.22
CA PRO A 123 16.12 30.18 -15.65
C PRO A 123 15.04 30.35 -14.58
N LYS A 124 14.62 31.59 -14.32
CA LYS A 124 13.54 31.89 -13.37
C LYS A 124 12.18 31.49 -13.95
N GLY A 125 11.33 30.87 -13.13
CA GLY A 125 9.87 30.90 -13.36
C GLY A 125 9.14 29.60 -13.72
N GLN A 126 9.63 28.42 -13.29
CA GLN A 126 8.86 27.17 -13.40
C GLN A 126 9.14 26.25 -12.21
N SER A 127 8.96 26.75 -11.00
CA SER A 127 9.15 25.93 -9.80
C SER A 127 8.04 24.88 -9.73
N LEU A 128 8.39 23.66 -9.30
CA LEU A 128 7.40 22.63 -8.96
C LEU A 128 6.32 23.17 -8.00
N LEU A 129 6.72 24.06 -7.10
CA LEU A 129 5.84 24.68 -6.11
C LEU A 129 4.75 25.58 -6.72
N ASP A 130 4.94 26.04 -7.96
CA ASP A 130 3.95 26.86 -8.68
C ASP A 130 2.72 26.04 -9.08
N PHE A 131 2.81 24.70 -9.01
CA PHE A 131 1.76 23.76 -9.36
C PHE A 131 1.10 23.09 -8.15
N ILE A 132 1.41 23.55 -6.93
CA ILE A 132 0.80 23.05 -5.68
C ILE A 132 -0.03 24.17 -5.06
N ASP A 133 -1.33 23.92 -4.82
CA ASP A 133 -2.20 24.86 -4.12
C ASP A 133 -1.87 24.88 -2.62
N ARG A 134 -0.86 25.67 -2.25
CA ARG A 134 -0.37 25.82 -0.86
C ARG A 134 -1.40 26.42 0.10
N GLY A 135 -2.52 26.95 -0.40
CA GLY A 135 -3.65 27.40 0.43
C GLY A 135 -4.53 26.25 0.90
N LYS A 136 -4.48 25.09 0.22
CA LYS A 136 -5.29 23.91 0.52
C LYS A 136 -4.46 22.70 0.93
N ILE A 137 -3.26 22.57 0.39
CA ILE A 137 -2.41 21.39 0.53
C ILE A 137 -1.18 21.72 1.37
N MET A 138 -0.98 20.93 2.43
CA MET A 138 0.22 20.95 3.25
C MET A 138 1.37 20.26 2.50
N ILE A 139 2.53 20.92 2.42
CA ILE A 139 3.74 20.31 1.88
C ILE A 139 4.47 19.56 3.00
N LEU A 140 4.80 18.30 2.73
CA LEU A 140 5.61 17.45 3.58
C LEU A 140 7.02 17.28 2.97
N PRO A 141 8.09 17.32 3.77
CA PRO A 141 9.45 17.06 3.31
C PRO A 141 9.66 15.59 2.90
#